data_AF-A0A142X615-F1
#
_entry.id   AF-A0A142X615-F1
#
_cell.length_a   1.000
_cell.length_b   1.000
_cell.length_c   1.000
_cell.angle_alpha   90.00
_cell.angle_beta   90.00
_cell.angle_gamma   90.00
#
_symmetry.space_group_name_H-M   'P 1'
#
loop_
_entity.id
_entity.type
_entity.pdbx_description
1 polymer ?
#
loop_
_entity_poly.entity_id
_entity_poly.type
_entity_poly.pdbx_seq_one_letter_code
_entity_poly.pdbx_strand_id
1 'polypeptide(L)'
;MSIDPPSVEPKPGDPTPPGEPTQPRPTDDRTPAPLSSPSADLAPATAADDAPALTPQLPPVGRPWITVLAIVICVGVFFGLNSQPDPESWDAMSKFGVLPAGEIWDGGYWALVCSAFAHVQLWHVGLNLYWLWIFGAPLERAIGSMRFLAFFLSAAAVSSAYQLAFSDSTGIGASGILYAMFGFLWWGRDASPEFAKALSGQTSQYLFIWLFVCLIATWTGQWQIGNAAHFSGLLFGIAVAAAFVVPGAARTGKVAVAGLAAAAIVPLFWAPWSVSWLGYHAYKAHAAERYDEAYELYSQVIERAPESAWAHLNRSYVNEALGEPERARMDRQIALSLDPTIEQQP
;
A
#
# COMPACT_ATOMS: atom_id res chain seq x y z
N MET A 1 -17.06 -51.86 22.46
CA MET A 1 -16.64 -51.59 21.07
C MET A 1 -16.10 -50.16 21.08
N SER A 2 -14.84 -49.82 21.37
CA SER A 2 -13.54 -50.34 20.91
C SER A 2 -13.52 -50.58 19.41
N ILE A 3 -12.80 -49.72 18.68
CA ILE A 3 -11.62 -50.05 17.85
C ILE A 3 -11.09 -48.72 17.26
N ASP A 4 -9.92 -48.29 17.72
CA ASP A 4 -8.98 -47.47 16.93
C ASP A 4 -8.07 -48.42 16.13
N PRO A 5 -7.67 -48.10 14.88
CA PRO A 5 -6.55 -48.74 14.20
C PRO A 5 -5.26 -47.89 14.19
N PRO A 6 -4.10 -48.51 13.94
CA PRO A 6 -2.89 -48.24 14.72
C PRO A 6 -1.71 -47.61 13.94
N SER A 7 -0.76 -47.12 14.75
CA SER A 7 0.61 -46.74 14.44
C SER A 7 1.44 -47.85 13.77
N VAL A 8 2.27 -47.47 12.79
CA VAL A 8 3.24 -48.34 12.10
C VAL A 8 4.66 -47.94 12.53
N GLU A 9 5.34 -48.87 13.20
CA GLU A 9 6.79 -48.88 13.46
C GLU A 9 7.43 -50.16 12.86
N PRO A 10 8.77 -50.22 12.70
CA PRO A 10 9.44 -50.99 11.64
C PRO A 10 9.76 -52.47 11.96
N LYS A 11 10.06 -53.25 10.91
CA LYS A 11 10.42 -54.68 10.93
C LYS A 11 11.93 -54.94 11.20
N PRO A 12 12.29 -55.99 11.97
CA PRO A 12 13.66 -56.53 12.11
C PRO A 12 13.89 -57.88 11.38
N GLY A 13 15.15 -58.25 11.11
CA GLY A 13 15.56 -59.63 10.77
C GLY A 13 16.92 -59.83 10.03
N ASP A 14 18.01 -59.98 10.81
CA ASP A 14 19.14 -60.96 10.75
C ASP A 14 20.04 -61.19 9.50
N PRO A 15 21.25 -61.83 9.63
CA PRO A 15 22.23 -61.87 10.74
C PRO A 15 23.73 -61.71 10.30
N THR A 16 24.63 -61.40 11.24
CA THR A 16 26.12 -61.41 11.11
C THR A 16 26.76 -62.79 11.29
N PRO A 17 27.93 -63.05 10.66
CA PRO A 17 29.02 -63.80 11.33
C PRO A 17 30.45 -63.28 10.92
N PRO A 18 31.57 -63.93 11.31
CA PRO A 18 32.40 -63.67 12.51
C PRO A 18 33.83 -63.15 12.20
N GLY A 19 34.59 -62.80 13.25
CA GLY A 19 35.90 -62.12 13.16
C GLY A 19 37.16 -62.97 12.90
N GLU A 20 38.19 -62.22 12.45
CA GLU A 20 39.67 -62.35 12.51
C GLU A 20 40.40 -63.66 12.07
N PRO A 21 41.56 -63.52 11.38
CA PRO A 21 42.84 -63.35 12.10
C PRO A 21 43.92 -62.45 11.45
N THR A 22 44.83 -62.01 12.32
CA THR A 22 46.08 -61.24 12.19
C THR A 22 47.22 -61.82 11.34
N GLN A 23 48.16 -60.93 10.93
CA GLN A 23 49.64 -61.06 10.70
C GLN A 23 50.10 -60.72 9.26
N PRO A 24 51.37 -60.34 8.98
CA PRO A 24 52.38 -59.60 9.78
C PRO A 24 53.02 -58.40 9.03
N ARG A 25 53.74 -57.58 9.80
CA ARG A 25 54.61 -56.45 9.42
C ARG A 25 55.92 -56.91 8.73
N PRO A 26 56.49 -56.12 7.79
CA PRO A 26 57.93 -56.15 7.54
C PRO A 26 58.62 -55.02 8.31
N THR A 27 59.55 -55.43 9.17
CA THR A 27 60.74 -54.68 9.59
C THR A 27 61.65 -54.49 8.37
N ASP A 28 62.36 -53.37 8.21
CA ASP A 28 63.66 -53.18 8.84
C ASP A 28 64.34 -51.87 8.38
N ASP A 29 65.13 -51.36 9.31
CA ASP A 29 66.40 -50.66 9.15
C ASP A 29 66.52 -49.37 8.31
N ARG A 30 66.73 -48.26 9.03
CA ARG A 30 68.05 -47.56 9.08
C ARG A 30 68.01 -46.39 10.08
N THR A 31 68.90 -46.47 11.07
CA THR A 31 69.26 -45.43 12.06
C THR A 31 70.05 -44.26 11.41
N PRO A 32 70.18 -43.10 12.09
CA PRO A 32 70.34 -41.77 11.49
C PRO A 32 71.80 -41.30 11.35
N ALA A 33 72.01 -40.27 10.52
CA ALA A 33 73.24 -39.47 10.49
C ALA A 33 72.90 -37.95 10.47
N PRO A 34 73.78 -37.10 11.03
CA PRO A 34 73.42 -35.79 11.55
C PRO A 34 73.52 -34.68 10.49
N LEU A 35 72.50 -33.82 10.44
CA LEU A 35 72.58 -32.58 9.66
C LEU A 35 73.23 -31.50 10.52
N SER A 36 74.49 -31.22 10.21
CA SER A 36 75.21 -30.01 10.57
C SER A 36 74.68 -28.85 9.73
N SER A 37 74.41 -27.73 10.40
CA SER A 37 74.13 -26.43 9.78
C SER A 37 75.39 -25.85 9.12
N PRO A 38 75.23 -25.00 8.09
CA PRO A 38 75.42 -23.57 8.37
C PRO A 38 74.47 -22.62 7.60
N SER A 39 73.98 -21.63 8.36
CA SER A 39 73.71 -20.23 8.02
C SER A 39 73.43 -19.83 6.56
N ALA A 40 72.19 -19.39 6.32
CA ALA A 40 71.90 -18.27 5.44
C ALA A 40 70.88 -17.36 6.13
N ASP A 41 71.20 -16.08 6.18
CA ASP A 41 70.50 -14.99 6.87
C ASP A 41 68.99 -14.94 6.57
N LEU A 42 68.18 -15.03 7.62
CA LEU A 42 66.81 -14.50 7.60
C LEU A 42 66.87 -13.06 8.10
N ALA A 43 66.90 -12.12 7.16
CA ALA A 43 66.47 -10.75 7.44
C ALA A 43 65.01 -10.79 7.95
N PRO A 44 64.64 -10.00 8.98
CA PRO A 44 63.25 -9.94 9.41
C PRO A 44 62.42 -9.36 8.27
N ALA A 45 61.40 -10.10 7.83
CA ALA A 45 60.39 -9.58 6.94
C ALA A 45 59.78 -8.34 7.60
N THR A 46 60.11 -7.18 7.04
CA THR A 46 59.51 -5.90 7.39
C THR A 46 58.01 -6.04 7.27
N ALA A 47 57.30 -5.69 8.35
CA ALA A 47 55.86 -5.56 8.40
C ALA A 47 55.37 -4.85 7.13
N ALA A 48 54.68 -5.59 6.27
CA ALA A 48 53.97 -5.02 5.16
C ALA A 48 52.79 -4.24 5.74
N ASP A 49 52.85 -2.93 5.52
CA ASP A 49 51.82 -1.92 5.76
C ASP A 49 50.40 -2.47 5.98
N ASP A 50 49.87 -2.19 7.17
CA ASP A 50 48.44 -2.08 7.44
C ASP A 50 47.88 -0.93 6.58
N ALA A 51 47.68 -1.17 5.29
CA ALA A 51 46.85 -0.31 4.48
C ALA A 51 45.41 -0.45 5.02
N PRO A 52 44.79 0.61 5.58
CA PRO A 52 43.42 0.51 6.02
C PRO A 52 42.58 0.14 4.80
N ALA A 53 41.85 -0.98 4.91
CA ALA A 53 40.85 -1.34 3.93
C ALA A 53 40.00 -0.09 3.66
N LEU A 54 40.03 0.41 2.43
CA LEU A 54 39.15 1.45 1.94
C LEU A 54 37.72 0.90 2.05
N THR A 55 37.15 1.02 3.24
CA THR A 55 35.73 0.85 3.46
C THR A 55 35.10 1.90 2.56
N PRO A 56 34.25 1.51 1.59
CA PRO A 56 33.51 2.49 0.81
C PRO A 56 32.82 3.41 1.81
N GLN A 57 33.25 4.66 1.90
CA GLN A 57 32.57 5.63 2.74
C GLN A 57 31.17 5.74 2.15
N LEU A 58 30.19 5.21 2.87
CA LEU A 58 28.78 5.39 2.52
C LEU A 58 28.57 6.90 2.31
N PRO A 59 27.89 7.31 1.22
CA PRO A 59 27.64 8.71 0.98
C PRO A 59 27.02 9.35 2.24
N PRO A 60 27.33 10.63 2.54
CA PRO A 60 26.84 11.30 3.73
C PRO A 60 25.34 11.07 3.86
N VAL A 61 24.93 10.62 5.03
CA VAL A 61 23.53 10.34 5.34
C VAL A 61 22.71 11.60 5.08
N GLY A 62 22.04 11.65 3.93
CA GLY A 62 21.25 12.81 3.52
C GLY A 62 20.23 13.13 4.60
N ARG A 63 20.10 14.41 4.97
CA ARG A 63 19.06 14.80 5.92
C ARG A 63 17.68 14.51 5.29
N PRO A 64 16.73 13.90 6.03
CA PRO A 64 15.46 13.44 5.49
C PRO A 64 14.46 14.61 5.35
N TRP A 65 14.81 15.59 4.51
CA TRP A 65 14.08 16.85 4.41
C TRP A 65 12.68 16.66 3.82
N ILE A 66 12.48 15.72 2.91
CA ILE A 66 11.16 15.45 2.34
C ILE A 66 10.24 14.82 3.39
N THR A 67 10.76 13.90 4.21
CA THR A 67 10.03 13.33 5.34
C THR A 67 9.63 14.42 6.34
N VAL A 68 10.57 15.29 6.72
CA VAL A 68 10.28 16.43 7.63
C VAL A 68 9.26 17.38 7.02
N LEU A 69 9.40 17.71 5.73
CA LEU A 69 8.45 18.58 5.03
C LEU A 69 7.05 17.97 5.01
N ALA A 70 6.92 16.68 4.69
CA ALA A 70 5.64 15.99 4.70
C ALA A 70 4.98 16.01 6.09
N ILE A 71 5.76 15.79 7.16
CA ILE A 71 5.28 15.91 8.54
C ILE A 71 4.77 17.33 8.83
N VAL A 72 5.55 18.36 8.46
CA VAL A 72 5.16 19.77 8.68
C VAL A 72 3.88 20.12 7.91
N ILE A 73 3.75 19.64 6.66
CA ILE A 73 2.53 19.85 5.86
C ILE A 73 1.34 19.17 6.53
N CYS A 74 1.45 17.90 6.92
CA CYS A 74 0.37 17.19 7.63
C CYS A 74 -0.05 17.91 8.91
N VAL A 75 0.89 18.43 9.70
CA VAL A 75 0.61 19.18 10.92
C VAL A 75 -0.09 20.51 10.60
N GLY A 76 0.41 21.25 9.61
CA GLY A 76 -0.19 22.53 9.19
C GLY A 76 -1.60 22.36 8.65
N VAL A 77 -1.82 21.36 7.78
CA VAL A 77 -3.14 21.00 7.24
C VAL A 77 -4.08 20.55 8.37
N PHE A 78 -3.61 19.72 9.30
CA PHE A 78 -4.40 19.26 10.44
C PHE A 78 -4.93 20.43 11.27
N PHE A 79 -4.06 21.37 11.67
CA PHE A 79 -4.48 22.53 12.46
C PHE A 79 -5.34 23.51 11.65
N GLY A 80 -5.05 23.69 10.36
CA GLY A 80 -5.85 24.51 9.47
C GLY A 80 -7.28 23.97 9.32
N LEU A 81 -7.41 22.67 9.02
CA LEU A 81 -8.70 22.01 8.85
C LEU A 81 -9.50 22.01 10.15
N ASN A 82 -8.87 21.68 11.28
CA ASN A 82 -9.53 21.68 12.59
C ASN A 82 -9.83 23.09 13.15
N SER A 83 -9.39 24.15 12.48
CA SER A 83 -9.81 25.53 12.80
C SER A 83 -11.14 25.92 12.16
N GLN A 84 -11.66 25.13 11.22
CA GLN A 84 -12.95 25.37 10.58
C GLN A 84 -14.11 25.05 11.53
N PRO A 85 -15.29 25.69 11.38
CA PRO A 85 -16.46 25.42 12.24
C PRO A 85 -16.95 23.98 12.18
N ASP A 86 -16.90 23.38 10.99
CA ASP A 86 -17.20 21.96 10.75
C ASP A 86 -16.08 21.33 9.90
N PRO A 87 -15.03 20.77 10.53
CA PRO A 87 -13.89 20.18 9.84
C PRO A 87 -14.22 18.96 8.98
N GLU A 88 -15.37 18.31 9.21
CA GLU A 88 -15.80 17.13 8.45
C GLU A 88 -16.74 17.51 7.29
N SER A 89 -17.10 18.79 7.16
CA SER A 89 -17.86 19.27 5.99
C SER A 89 -17.02 19.27 4.71
N TRP A 90 -17.68 19.05 3.57
CA TRP A 90 -17.03 19.16 2.25
C TRP A 90 -16.48 20.56 1.98
N ASP A 91 -17.12 21.63 2.48
CA ASP A 91 -16.60 23.00 2.38
C ASP A 91 -15.25 23.16 3.09
N ALA A 92 -15.13 22.64 4.31
CA ALA A 92 -13.86 22.65 5.03
C ALA A 92 -12.82 21.76 4.34
N MET A 93 -13.16 20.51 4.06
CA MET A 93 -12.27 19.52 3.45
C MET A 93 -11.69 19.98 2.10
N SER A 94 -12.52 20.60 1.25
CA SER A 94 -12.09 21.05 -0.09
C SER A 94 -11.06 22.17 -0.03
N LYS A 95 -11.14 23.08 0.95
CA LYS A 95 -10.13 24.14 1.19
C LYS A 95 -8.76 23.58 1.52
N PHE A 96 -8.71 22.36 2.07
CA PHE A 96 -7.47 21.67 2.46
C PHE A 96 -7.10 20.51 1.54
N GLY A 97 -7.75 20.42 0.37
CA GLY A 97 -7.35 19.54 -0.71
C GLY A 97 -7.93 18.15 -0.69
N VAL A 98 -9.03 17.96 0.02
CA VAL A 98 -9.88 16.76 -0.04
C VAL A 98 -11.14 17.12 -0.80
N LEU A 99 -11.25 16.67 -2.05
CA LEU A 99 -12.38 17.02 -2.93
C LEU A 99 -13.42 15.90 -2.99
N PRO A 100 -14.71 16.23 -3.20
CA PRO A 100 -15.73 15.26 -3.61
C PRO A 100 -15.34 14.55 -4.91
N ALA A 101 -15.76 13.30 -5.08
CA ALA A 101 -15.44 12.49 -6.27
C ALA A 101 -15.81 13.18 -7.60
N GLY A 102 -16.95 13.88 -7.64
CA GLY A 102 -17.39 14.65 -8.82
C GLY A 102 -16.39 15.71 -9.27
N GLU A 103 -15.85 16.48 -8.33
CA GLU A 103 -14.84 17.51 -8.63
C GLU A 103 -13.51 16.89 -9.09
N ILE A 104 -13.18 15.70 -8.60
CA ILE A 104 -12.01 14.95 -9.07
C ILE A 104 -12.23 14.53 -10.53
N TRP A 105 -13.41 14.02 -10.87
CA TRP A 105 -13.75 13.63 -12.25
C TRP A 105 -13.84 14.83 -13.20
N ASP A 106 -14.13 16.04 -12.70
CA ASP A 106 -14.05 17.30 -13.46
C ASP A 106 -12.63 17.88 -13.60
N GLY A 107 -11.59 17.17 -13.12
CA GLY A 107 -10.19 17.55 -13.32
C GLY A 107 -9.44 17.90 -12.04
N GLY A 108 -10.07 17.77 -10.87
CA GLY A 108 -9.47 17.94 -9.54
C GLY A 108 -8.45 16.85 -9.15
N TYR A 109 -7.69 16.30 -10.10
CA TYR A 109 -6.79 15.15 -9.88
C TYR A 109 -5.67 15.41 -8.87
N TRP A 110 -5.35 16.68 -8.60
CA TRP A 110 -4.39 17.06 -7.57
C TRP A 110 -4.83 16.61 -6.16
N ALA A 111 -6.15 16.42 -5.95
CA ALA A 111 -6.70 15.91 -4.69
C ALA A 111 -6.21 14.49 -4.37
N LEU A 112 -5.85 13.68 -5.37
CA LEU A 112 -5.28 12.34 -5.16
C LEU A 112 -4.00 12.38 -4.31
N VAL A 113 -3.23 13.47 -4.43
CA VAL A 113 -2.02 13.70 -3.65
C VAL A 113 -2.33 14.50 -2.38
N CYS A 114 -3.12 15.56 -2.49
CA CYS A 114 -3.38 16.46 -1.36
C CYS A 114 -4.15 15.80 -0.22
N SER A 115 -5.09 14.90 -0.51
CA SER A 115 -5.88 14.20 0.49
C SER A 115 -5.03 13.37 1.47
N ALA A 116 -3.85 12.91 1.02
CA ALA A 116 -2.93 12.15 1.85
C ALA A 116 -2.30 12.97 2.98
N PHE A 117 -2.36 14.31 2.92
CA PHE A 117 -1.88 15.19 3.98
C PHE A 117 -2.98 15.57 4.97
N ALA A 118 -4.25 15.45 4.59
CA ALA A 118 -5.38 15.84 5.42
C ALA A 118 -5.69 14.80 6.49
N HIS A 119 -5.92 15.27 7.72
CA HIS A 119 -6.34 14.44 8.85
C HIS A 119 -7.31 15.26 9.71
N VAL A 120 -8.34 14.61 10.25
CA VAL A 120 -9.29 15.26 11.17
C VAL A 120 -9.00 14.84 12.61
N GLN A 121 -8.81 13.54 12.87
CA GLN A 121 -8.66 13.02 14.23
C GLN A 121 -7.20 13.08 14.72
N LEU A 122 -6.99 13.56 15.95
CA LEU A 122 -5.65 13.72 16.54
C LEU A 122 -4.86 12.40 16.63
N TRP A 123 -5.52 11.31 17.01
CA TRP A 123 -4.88 9.99 17.08
C TRP A 123 -4.44 9.51 15.69
N HIS A 124 -5.23 9.83 14.66
CA HIS A 124 -4.97 9.40 13.28
C HIS A 124 -3.74 10.10 12.72
N VAL A 125 -3.65 11.44 12.86
CA VAL A 125 -2.45 12.18 12.46
C VAL A 125 -1.23 11.74 13.29
N GLY A 126 -1.38 11.58 14.62
CA GLY A 126 -0.28 11.15 15.49
C GLY A 126 0.33 9.81 15.08
N LEU A 127 -0.52 8.82 14.80
CA LEU A 127 -0.07 7.50 14.35
C LEU A 127 0.59 7.56 12.96
N ASN A 128 0.03 8.33 12.03
CA ASN A 128 0.60 8.47 10.69
C ASN A 128 1.97 9.16 10.72
N LEU A 129 2.11 10.25 11.50
CA LEU A 129 3.38 10.97 11.62
C LEU A 129 4.48 10.12 12.28
N TYR A 130 4.11 9.30 13.27
CA TYR A 130 5.02 8.34 13.88
C TYR A 130 5.59 7.38 12.83
N TRP A 131 4.73 6.71 12.05
CA TRP A 131 5.18 5.77 11.02
C TRP A 131 5.85 6.44 9.83
N LEU A 132 5.42 7.66 9.48
CA LEU A 132 6.06 8.46 8.44
C LEU A 132 7.51 8.77 8.81
N TRP A 133 7.81 9.06 10.07
CA TRP A 133 9.19 9.23 10.52
C TRP A 133 9.96 7.90 10.53
N ILE A 134 9.37 6.85 11.10
CA ILE A 134 10.02 5.53 11.26
C ILE A 134 10.37 4.91 9.91
N PHE A 135 9.52 5.04 8.89
CA PHE A 135 9.79 4.48 7.56
C PHE A 135 10.37 5.50 6.59
N GLY A 136 9.82 6.72 6.57
CA GLY A 136 10.20 7.75 5.61
C GLY A 136 11.65 8.17 5.76
N ALA A 137 12.12 8.44 6.98
CA ALA A 137 13.47 8.94 7.19
C ALA A 137 14.56 7.92 6.79
N PRO A 138 14.51 6.62 7.20
CA PRO A 138 15.44 5.61 6.69
C PRO A 138 15.34 5.41 5.17
N LEU A 139 14.12 5.36 4.63
CA LEU A 139 13.93 5.13 3.20
C LEU A 139 14.49 6.30 2.36
N GLU A 140 14.20 7.54 2.75
CA GLU A 140 14.72 8.74 2.09
C GLU A 140 16.25 8.79 2.08
N ARG A 141 16.87 8.43 3.22
CA ARG A 141 18.33 8.32 3.33
C ARG A 141 18.92 7.28 2.38
N ALA A 142 18.23 6.16 2.21
CA ALA A 142 18.72 5.04 1.42
C ALA A 142 18.57 5.28 -0.10
N ILE A 143 17.45 5.85 -0.55
CA ILE A 143 17.18 6.03 -1.99
C ILE A 143 17.45 7.46 -2.50
N GLY A 144 17.65 8.41 -1.59
CA GLY A 144 17.86 9.83 -1.86
C GLY A 144 16.56 10.62 -1.97
N SER A 145 16.59 11.90 -1.56
CA SER A 145 15.41 12.76 -1.42
C SER A 145 14.56 12.88 -2.69
N MET A 146 15.17 13.01 -3.88
CA MET A 146 14.39 13.15 -5.12
C MET A 146 13.68 11.86 -5.53
N ARG A 147 14.31 10.69 -5.33
CA ARG A 147 13.67 9.40 -5.60
C ARG A 147 12.58 9.11 -4.58
N PHE A 148 12.82 9.47 -3.32
CA PHE A 148 11.82 9.40 -2.27
C PHE A 148 10.63 10.32 -2.52
N LEU A 149 10.85 11.55 -2.98
CA LEU A 149 9.76 12.46 -3.36
C LEU A 149 8.91 11.87 -4.50
N ALA A 150 9.55 11.35 -5.56
CA ALA A 150 8.83 10.71 -6.66
C ALA A 150 8.03 9.48 -6.18
N PHE A 151 8.64 8.65 -5.33
CA PHE A 151 7.97 7.50 -4.70
C PHE A 151 6.79 7.94 -3.82
N PHE A 152 6.97 8.96 -2.98
CA PHE A 152 5.95 9.48 -2.08
C PHE A 152 4.73 10.01 -2.85
N LEU A 153 4.96 10.87 -3.85
CA LEU A 153 3.89 11.47 -4.65
C LEU A 153 3.14 10.42 -5.49
N SER A 154 3.88 9.46 -6.07
CA SER A 154 3.26 8.37 -6.83
C SER A 154 2.48 7.40 -5.93
N ALA A 155 3.01 7.07 -4.75
CA ALA A 155 2.29 6.26 -3.76
C ALA A 155 1.01 6.95 -3.29
N ALA A 156 1.05 8.26 -3.06
CA ALA A 156 -0.15 9.05 -2.73
C ALA A 156 -1.19 8.95 -3.84
N ALA A 157 -0.80 9.29 -5.08
CA ALA A 157 -1.71 9.29 -6.22
C ALA A 157 -2.30 7.90 -6.52
N VAL A 158 -1.46 6.85 -6.55
CA VAL A 158 -1.90 5.48 -6.81
C VAL A 158 -2.85 5.00 -5.71
N SER A 159 -2.46 5.13 -4.44
CA SER A 159 -3.29 4.61 -3.34
C SER A 159 -4.63 5.34 -3.22
N SER A 160 -4.65 6.67 -3.36
CA SER A 160 -5.88 7.47 -3.36
C SER A 160 -6.78 7.17 -4.56
N ALA A 161 -6.23 6.91 -5.74
CA ALA A 161 -7.02 6.58 -6.92
C ALA A 161 -7.69 5.21 -6.82
N TYR A 162 -6.99 4.21 -6.25
CA TYR A 162 -7.61 2.94 -5.89
C TYR A 162 -8.68 3.11 -4.81
N GLN A 163 -8.47 4.01 -3.85
CA GLN A 163 -9.50 4.32 -2.84
C GLN A 163 -10.75 4.90 -3.49
N LEU A 164 -10.59 5.89 -4.37
CA LEU A 164 -11.68 6.50 -5.13
C LEU A 164 -12.48 5.47 -5.92
N ALA A 165 -11.79 4.47 -6.49
CA ALA A 165 -12.41 3.40 -7.27
C ALA A 165 -13.40 2.53 -6.49
N PHE A 166 -13.24 2.42 -5.17
CA PHE A 166 -13.96 1.46 -4.33
C PHE A 166 -14.72 2.07 -3.16
N SER A 167 -14.52 3.36 -2.85
CA SER A 167 -15.23 4.03 -1.75
C SER A 167 -15.73 5.44 -2.10
N ASP A 168 -15.74 5.81 -3.38
CA ASP A 168 -16.25 7.10 -3.87
C ASP A 168 -15.62 8.32 -3.20
N SER A 169 -14.40 8.16 -2.69
CA SER A 169 -13.60 9.17 -2.01
C SER A 169 -12.13 8.77 -2.10
N THR A 170 -11.22 9.72 -2.11
CA THR A 170 -9.79 9.46 -2.01
C THR A 170 -9.36 8.94 -0.64
N GLY A 171 -10.26 9.02 0.35
CA GLY A 171 -9.90 8.91 1.75
C GLY A 171 -9.08 10.12 2.23
N ILE A 172 -8.85 10.17 3.54
CA ILE A 172 -7.99 11.17 4.18
C ILE A 172 -6.81 10.47 4.85
N GLY A 173 -5.64 11.10 4.77
CA GLY A 173 -4.46 10.75 5.55
C GLY A 173 -3.41 9.92 4.83
N ALA A 174 -2.22 9.85 5.43
CA ALA A 174 -1.00 9.37 4.76
C ALA A 174 -0.90 7.84 4.68
N SER A 175 -1.88 7.11 5.20
CA SER A 175 -1.75 5.68 5.47
C SER A 175 -1.51 4.83 4.21
N GLY A 176 -2.07 5.20 3.04
CA GLY A 176 -1.76 4.55 1.76
C GLY A 176 -0.27 4.66 1.39
N ILE A 177 0.32 5.84 1.62
CA ILE A 177 1.77 6.07 1.43
C ILE A 177 2.58 5.24 2.44
N LEU A 178 2.13 5.18 3.70
CA LEU A 178 2.81 4.39 4.73
C LEU A 178 2.82 2.90 4.40
N TYR A 179 1.71 2.36 3.89
CA TYR A 179 1.68 0.99 3.40
C TYR A 179 2.58 0.79 2.19
N ALA A 180 2.71 1.78 1.30
CA ALA A 180 3.72 1.72 0.24
C ALA A 180 5.15 1.71 0.79
N MET A 181 5.49 2.55 1.77
CA MET A 181 6.79 2.52 2.43
C MET A 181 7.03 1.16 3.10
N PHE A 182 6.02 0.63 3.80
CA PHE A 182 6.09 -0.68 4.42
C PHE A 182 6.33 -1.78 3.38
N GLY A 183 5.56 -1.82 2.29
CA GLY A 183 5.74 -2.80 1.22
C GLY A 183 7.10 -2.73 0.56
N PHE A 184 7.61 -1.51 0.34
CA PHE A 184 8.96 -1.30 -0.19
C PHE A 184 10.03 -1.86 0.76
N LEU A 185 9.98 -1.49 2.04
CA LEU A 185 10.95 -1.92 3.05
C LEU A 185 10.86 -3.43 3.32
N TRP A 186 9.66 -3.99 3.31
CA TRP A 186 9.42 -5.41 3.54
C TRP A 186 9.93 -6.27 2.38
N TRP A 187 9.62 -5.90 1.14
CA TRP A 187 10.07 -6.65 -0.04
C TRP A 187 11.56 -6.42 -0.37
N GLY A 188 12.04 -5.20 -0.15
CA GLY A 188 13.45 -4.83 -0.33
C GLY A 188 14.36 -5.28 0.82
N ARG A 189 13.82 -5.91 1.87
CA ARG A 189 14.53 -6.22 3.12
C ARG A 189 15.91 -6.86 2.90
N ASP A 190 15.96 -7.91 2.08
CA ASP A 190 17.17 -8.70 1.88
C ASP A 190 18.17 -8.03 0.93
N ALA A 191 17.74 -6.98 0.23
CA ALA A 191 18.57 -6.24 -0.71
C ALA A 191 19.38 -5.12 -0.06
N SER A 192 19.04 -4.68 1.16
CA SER A 192 19.83 -3.69 1.90
C SER A 192 19.71 -3.86 3.43
N PRO A 193 20.84 -3.92 4.16
CA PRO A 193 20.85 -3.97 5.63
C PRO A 193 20.12 -2.78 6.28
N GLU A 194 20.14 -1.61 5.65
CA GLU A 194 19.43 -0.42 6.10
C GLU A 194 17.91 -0.65 6.13
N PHE A 195 17.36 -1.32 5.10
CA PHE A 195 15.94 -1.69 5.07
C PHE A 195 15.60 -2.74 6.13
N ALA A 196 16.46 -3.75 6.28
CA ALA A 196 16.29 -4.76 7.34
C ALA A 196 16.36 -4.19 8.76
N LYS A 197 17.12 -3.11 8.95
CA LYS A 197 17.20 -2.37 10.22
C LYS A 197 16.02 -1.43 10.43
N ALA A 198 15.52 -0.80 9.37
CA ALA A 198 14.39 0.13 9.44
C ALA A 198 13.06 -0.56 9.78
N LEU A 199 12.91 -1.83 9.37
CA LEU A 199 11.71 -2.61 9.61
C LEU A 199 12.08 -3.87 10.40
N SER A 200 11.55 -4.10 11.58
CA SER A 200 11.77 -5.39 12.28
C SER A 200 10.75 -6.45 11.83
N GLY A 201 11.06 -7.73 12.05
CA GLY A 201 10.09 -8.81 11.81
C GLY A 201 8.82 -8.65 12.66
N GLN A 202 8.97 -8.25 13.92
CA GLN A 202 7.86 -7.97 14.83
C GLN A 202 7.01 -6.77 14.35
N THR A 203 7.67 -5.69 13.90
CA THR A 203 6.97 -4.54 13.32
C THR A 203 6.17 -4.94 12.08
N SER A 204 6.75 -5.77 11.21
CA SER A 204 6.05 -6.29 10.02
C SER A 204 4.79 -7.07 10.41
N GLN A 205 4.89 -7.93 11.43
CA GLN A 205 3.74 -8.66 11.97
C GLN A 205 2.65 -7.71 12.49
N TYR A 206 3.01 -6.67 13.24
CA TYR A 206 2.05 -5.68 13.73
C TYR A 206 1.34 -4.92 12.61
N LEU A 207 2.04 -4.57 11.53
CA LEU A 207 1.43 -3.87 10.40
C LEU A 207 0.49 -4.77 9.61
N PHE A 208 0.82 -6.05 9.43
CA PHE A 208 -0.13 -7.00 8.84
C PHE A 208 -1.35 -7.19 9.73
N ILE A 209 -1.17 -7.37 11.04
CA ILE A 209 -2.31 -7.44 11.98
C ILE A 209 -3.15 -6.16 11.90
N TRP A 210 -2.51 -4.99 11.88
CA TRP A 210 -3.19 -3.70 11.75
C TRP A 210 -3.99 -3.60 10.44
N LEU A 211 -3.47 -4.11 9.32
CA LEU A 211 -4.19 -4.19 8.05
C LEU A 211 -5.48 -5.03 8.18
N PHE A 212 -5.40 -6.19 8.85
CA PHE A 212 -6.59 -7.01 9.11
C PHE A 212 -7.58 -6.34 10.06
N VAL A 213 -7.09 -5.66 11.10
CA VAL A 213 -7.93 -4.87 12.02
C VAL A 213 -8.67 -3.77 11.25
N CYS A 214 -7.99 -3.06 10.33
CA CYS A 214 -8.62 -2.03 9.50
C CYS A 214 -9.74 -2.61 8.63
N LEU A 215 -9.51 -3.76 8.01
CA LEU A 215 -10.52 -4.46 7.20
C LEU A 215 -11.74 -4.84 8.04
N ILE A 216 -11.53 -5.42 9.22
CA ILE A 216 -12.63 -5.82 10.12
C ILE A 216 -13.39 -4.60 10.63
N ALA A 217 -12.70 -3.52 11.01
CA ALA A 217 -13.33 -2.29 11.50
C ALA A 217 -14.23 -1.63 10.43
N THR A 218 -13.83 -1.66 9.16
CA THR A 218 -14.68 -1.19 8.05
C THR A 218 -15.84 -2.13 7.77
N TRP A 219 -15.59 -3.44 7.75
CA TRP A 219 -16.64 -4.43 7.50
C TRP A 219 -17.73 -4.42 8.58
N THR A 220 -17.35 -4.19 9.84
CA THR A 220 -18.27 -4.07 10.98
C THR A 220 -18.92 -2.69 11.13
N GLY A 221 -18.63 -1.77 10.21
CA GLY A 221 -19.17 -0.41 10.21
C GLY A 221 -18.69 0.47 11.36
N GLN A 222 -17.65 0.04 12.09
CA GLN A 222 -17.12 0.80 13.22
C GLN A 222 -16.39 2.05 12.74
N TRP A 223 -15.47 1.89 11.77
CA TRP A 223 -14.68 2.98 11.18
C TRP A 223 -14.62 2.84 9.66
N GLN A 224 -14.78 3.96 8.95
CA GLN A 224 -14.60 4.03 7.50
C GLN A 224 -13.11 4.23 7.18
N ILE A 225 -12.40 3.12 6.95
CA ILE A 225 -10.95 3.12 6.71
C ILE A 225 -10.67 2.88 5.23
N GLY A 226 -9.69 3.60 4.70
CA GLY A 226 -9.23 3.48 3.33
C GLY A 226 -8.46 2.18 3.04
N ASN A 227 -9.13 1.03 3.12
CA ASN A 227 -8.50 -0.28 2.93
C ASN A 227 -7.99 -0.49 1.50
N ALA A 228 -8.65 0.08 0.49
CA ALA A 228 -8.18 0.05 -0.88
C ALA A 228 -6.87 0.84 -1.04
N ALA A 229 -6.73 1.99 -0.36
CA ALA A 229 -5.47 2.73 -0.28
C ALA A 229 -4.37 1.91 0.42
N HIS A 230 -4.68 1.23 1.53
CA HIS A 230 -3.69 0.41 2.24
C HIS A 230 -3.15 -0.73 1.37
N PHE A 231 -4.05 -1.50 0.75
CA PHE A 231 -3.67 -2.67 -0.04
C PHE A 231 -2.94 -2.26 -1.33
N SER A 232 -3.47 -1.29 -2.07
CA SER A 232 -2.83 -0.78 -3.28
C SER A 232 -1.49 -0.10 -2.99
N GLY A 233 -1.39 0.65 -1.89
CA GLY A 233 -0.14 1.22 -1.40
C GLY A 233 0.89 0.13 -1.16
N LEU A 234 0.55 -0.90 -0.36
CA LEU A 234 1.42 -2.04 -0.08
C LEU A 234 1.94 -2.70 -1.37
N LEU A 235 1.05 -3.02 -2.31
CA LEU A 235 1.41 -3.63 -3.59
C LEU A 235 2.30 -2.72 -4.45
N PHE A 236 1.99 -1.42 -4.48
CA PHE A 236 2.81 -0.44 -5.19
C PHE A 236 4.23 -0.35 -4.60
N GLY A 237 4.35 -0.30 -3.27
CA GLY A 237 5.63 -0.35 -2.57
C GLY A 237 6.46 -1.58 -2.92
N ILE A 238 5.84 -2.76 -2.86
CA ILE A 238 6.45 -4.04 -3.26
C ILE A 238 6.93 -3.97 -4.71
N ALA A 239 6.09 -3.49 -5.62
CA ALA A 239 6.41 -3.39 -7.04
C ALA A 239 7.60 -2.45 -7.30
N VAL A 240 7.66 -1.29 -6.62
CA VAL A 240 8.77 -0.35 -6.76
C VAL A 240 10.07 -0.94 -6.19
N ALA A 241 10.03 -1.61 -5.03
CA ALA A 241 11.20 -2.30 -4.50
C ALA A 241 11.69 -3.40 -5.46
N ALA A 242 10.78 -4.21 -6.00
CA ALA A 242 11.10 -5.21 -7.01
C ALA A 242 11.71 -4.60 -8.28
N ALA A 243 11.25 -3.42 -8.69
CA ALA A 243 11.68 -2.75 -9.92
C ALA A 243 13.10 -2.17 -9.84
N PHE A 244 13.49 -1.66 -8.66
CA PHE A 244 14.66 -0.79 -8.52
C PHE A 244 15.68 -1.21 -7.46
N VAL A 245 15.31 -2.13 -6.57
CA VAL A 245 16.16 -2.54 -5.43
C VAL A 245 16.46 -4.04 -5.46
N VAL A 246 15.46 -4.88 -5.73
CA VAL A 246 15.63 -6.34 -5.62
C VAL A 246 16.34 -6.92 -6.86
N PRO A 247 17.50 -7.58 -6.71
CA PRO A 247 18.21 -8.22 -7.82
C PRO A 247 17.34 -9.29 -8.51
N GLY A 248 17.37 -9.34 -9.84
CA GLY A 248 16.64 -10.33 -10.63
C GLY A 248 15.14 -10.06 -10.81
N ALA A 249 14.54 -9.11 -10.06
CA ALA A 249 13.11 -8.80 -10.14
C ALA A 249 12.78 -7.55 -10.98
N ALA A 250 13.80 -6.81 -11.47
CA ALA A 250 13.64 -5.47 -12.05
C ALA A 250 12.61 -5.39 -13.19
N ARG A 251 12.60 -6.36 -14.11
CA ARG A 251 11.64 -6.36 -15.24
C ARG A 251 10.21 -6.53 -14.76
N THR A 252 9.96 -7.55 -13.93
CA THR A 252 8.63 -7.84 -13.37
C THR A 252 8.15 -6.69 -12.50
N GLY A 253 9.03 -6.12 -11.66
CA GLY A 253 8.71 -4.96 -10.86
C GLY A 253 8.30 -3.75 -11.70
N LYS A 254 9.04 -3.42 -12.78
CA LYS A 254 8.68 -2.31 -13.67
C LYS A 254 7.33 -2.53 -14.36
N VAL A 255 7.05 -3.76 -14.80
CA VAL A 255 5.74 -4.13 -15.37
C VAL A 255 4.63 -3.96 -14.33
N ALA A 256 4.87 -4.41 -13.08
CA ALA A 256 3.90 -4.25 -12.00
C ALA A 256 3.66 -2.78 -11.64
N VAL A 257 4.70 -1.96 -11.55
CA VAL A 257 4.57 -0.50 -11.32
C VAL A 257 3.76 0.15 -12.44
N ALA A 258 4.07 -0.15 -13.71
CA ALA A 258 3.33 0.39 -14.84
C ALA A 258 1.87 -0.09 -14.86
N GLY A 259 1.62 -1.36 -14.55
CA GLY A 259 0.28 -1.93 -14.47
C GLY A 259 -0.56 -1.31 -13.36
N LEU A 260 -0.01 -1.16 -12.16
CA LEU A 260 -0.68 -0.52 -11.03
C LEU A 260 -0.96 0.96 -11.30
N ALA A 261 0.02 1.68 -11.88
CA ALA A 261 -0.17 3.08 -12.25
C ALA A 261 -1.23 3.25 -13.35
N ALA A 262 -1.22 2.40 -14.38
CA ALA A 262 -2.23 2.43 -15.44
C ALA A 262 -3.63 2.09 -14.90
N ALA A 263 -3.74 1.06 -14.06
CA ALA A 263 -5.00 0.68 -13.43
C ALA A 263 -5.51 1.76 -12.46
N ALA A 264 -4.64 2.51 -11.79
CA ALA A 264 -5.02 3.66 -10.96
C ALA A 264 -5.60 4.84 -11.78
N ILE A 265 -5.30 4.93 -13.08
CA ILE A 265 -5.84 5.98 -13.95
C ILE A 265 -7.28 5.65 -14.40
N VAL A 266 -7.61 4.37 -14.57
CA VAL A 266 -8.92 3.94 -15.11
C VAL A 266 -10.11 4.53 -14.34
N PRO A 267 -10.17 4.47 -12.99
CA PRO A 267 -11.30 4.98 -12.21
C PRO A 267 -11.51 6.50 -12.30
N LEU A 268 -10.52 7.25 -12.79
CA LEU A 268 -10.65 8.69 -13.01
C LEU A 268 -11.51 9.02 -14.24
N PHE A 269 -11.65 8.08 -15.15
CA PHE A 269 -12.37 8.27 -16.42
C PHE A 269 -13.49 7.25 -16.63
N TRP A 270 -13.41 6.09 -15.98
CA TRP A 270 -14.34 5.00 -16.18
C TRP A 270 -14.39 4.07 -14.96
N ALA A 271 -15.48 4.14 -14.21
CA ALA A 271 -15.76 3.28 -13.07
C ALA A 271 -17.24 2.86 -13.02
N PRO A 272 -17.76 2.11 -14.01
CA PRO A 272 -19.18 1.73 -14.07
C PRO A 272 -19.63 0.77 -12.95
N TRP A 273 -18.69 0.30 -12.12
CA TRP A 273 -18.98 -0.44 -10.90
C TRP A 273 -19.26 0.48 -9.70
N SER A 274 -18.84 1.75 -9.75
CA SER A 274 -19.07 2.74 -8.69
C SER A 274 -20.44 3.38 -8.86
N VAL A 275 -21.24 3.32 -7.79
CA VAL A 275 -22.55 3.96 -7.70
C VAL A 275 -22.42 5.47 -7.83
N SER A 276 -21.42 6.08 -7.16
CA SER A 276 -21.21 7.52 -7.25
C SER A 276 -20.73 7.96 -8.64
N TRP A 277 -19.92 7.16 -9.32
CA TRP A 277 -19.49 7.45 -10.69
C TRP A 277 -20.70 7.47 -11.63
N LEU A 278 -21.53 6.42 -11.57
CA LEU A 278 -22.76 6.33 -12.36
C LEU A 278 -23.71 7.49 -12.03
N GLY A 279 -23.92 7.79 -10.75
CA GLY A 279 -24.80 8.88 -10.31
C GLY A 279 -24.32 10.25 -10.79
N TYR A 280 -23.03 10.53 -10.67
CA TYR A 280 -22.44 11.78 -11.13
C TYR A 280 -22.59 11.96 -12.65
N HIS A 281 -22.31 10.92 -13.45
CA HIS A 281 -22.48 10.99 -14.90
C HIS A 281 -23.97 11.03 -15.31
N ALA A 282 -24.86 10.36 -14.57
CA ALA A 282 -26.30 10.45 -14.77
C ALA A 282 -26.78 11.89 -14.58
N TYR A 283 -26.34 12.55 -13.50
CA TYR A 283 -26.67 13.94 -13.23
C TYR A 283 -26.13 14.89 -14.31
N LYS A 284 -24.89 14.69 -14.78
CA LYS A 284 -24.35 15.50 -15.89
C LYS A 284 -25.05 15.27 -17.21
N ALA A 285 -25.48 14.04 -17.50
CA ALA A 285 -26.31 13.75 -18.68
C ALA A 285 -27.67 14.44 -18.57
N HIS A 286 -28.30 14.36 -17.40
CA HIS A 286 -29.58 15.00 -17.11
C HIS A 286 -29.48 16.53 -17.27
N ALA A 287 -28.48 17.17 -16.65
CA ALA A 287 -28.26 18.61 -16.75
C ALA A 287 -27.93 19.09 -18.18
N ALA A 288 -27.40 18.19 -19.02
CA ALA A 288 -27.13 18.45 -20.43
C ALA A 288 -28.30 18.05 -21.36
N GLU A 289 -29.48 17.78 -20.81
CA GLU A 289 -30.70 17.36 -21.53
C GLU A 289 -30.52 16.08 -22.36
N ARG A 290 -29.51 15.26 -22.06
CA ARG A 290 -29.28 13.94 -22.67
C ARG A 290 -30.10 12.89 -21.91
N TYR A 291 -31.42 12.99 -22.02
CA TYR A 291 -32.36 12.25 -21.17
C TYR A 291 -32.27 10.72 -21.34
N ASP A 292 -32.07 10.19 -22.55
CA ASP A 292 -31.91 8.74 -22.75
C ASP A 292 -30.70 8.18 -21.99
N GLU A 293 -29.56 8.86 -22.07
CA GLU A 293 -28.34 8.47 -21.37
C GLU A 293 -28.49 8.62 -19.86
N ALA A 294 -29.11 9.72 -19.41
CA ALA A 294 -29.40 9.93 -18.00
C ALA A 294 -30.30 8.83 -17.44
N TYR A 295 -31.34 8.41 -18.17
CA TYR A 295 -32.23 7.34 -17.79
C TYR A 295 -31.50 6.00 -17.58
N GLU A 296 -30.64 5.63 -18.53
CA GLU A 296 -29.84 4.40 -18.45
C GLU A 296 -28.87 4.43 -17.27
N LEU A 297 -28.19 5.55 -17.04
CA LEU A 297 -27.25 5.69 -15.92
C LEU A 297 -27.98 5.68 -14.57
N TYR A 298 -29.09 6.40 -14.41
CA TYR A 298 -29.89 6.32 -13.19
C TYR A 298 -30.46 4.92 -12.96
N SER A 299 -30.85 4.21 -14.01
CA SER A 299 -31.32 2.83 -13.89
C SER A 299 -30.23 1.89 -13.39
N GLN A 300 -28.99 2.07 -13.85
CA GLN A 300 -27.84 1.32 -13.32
C GLN A 300 -27.50 1.66 -11.86
N VAL A 301 -27.70 2.92 -11.45
CA VAL A 301 -27.59 3.33 -10.03
C VAL A 301 -28.64 2.60 -9.21
N ILE A 302 -29.91 2.63 -9.62
CA ILE A 302 -31.03 2.01 -8.91
C ILE A 302 -30.90 0.48 -8.87
N GLU A 303 -30.33 -0.14 -9.90
CA GLU A 303 -30.05 -1.59 -9.90
C GLU A 303 -29.04 -1.97 -8.80
N ARG A 304 -28.05 -1.13 -8.54
CA ARG A 304 -26.97 -1.37 -7.55
C ARG A 304 -27.30 -0.87 -6.15
N ALA A 305 -28.07 0.21 -6.06
CA ALA A 305 -28.52 0.84 -4.83
C ALA A 305 -30.03 1.14 -4.94
N PRO A 306 -30.89 0.10 -4.83
CA PRO A 306 -32.34 0.25 -4.96
C PRO A 306 -32.96 1.23 -3.94
N GLU A 307 -32.29 1.46 -2.82
CA GLU A 307 -32.66 2.38 -1.75
C GLU A 307 -32.28 3.85 -2.01
N SER A 308 -31.65 4.16 -3.15
CA SER A 308 -31.25 5.53 -3.49
C SER A 308 -32.46 6.39 -3.86
N ALA A 309 -33.09 7.03 -2.86
CA ALA A 309 -34.19 7.99 -3.08
C ALA A 309 -33.82 9.08 -4.09
N TRP A 310 -32.58 9.58 -4.02
CA TRP A 310 -32.04 10.56 -4.96
C TRP A 310 -32.05 10.08 -6.42
N ALA A 311 -31.63 8.84 -6.68
CA ALA A 311 -31.59 8.31 -8.04
C ALA A 311 -32.99 8.09 -8.61
N HIS A 312 -33.92 7.57 -7.79
CA HIS A 312 -35.34 7.45 -8.17
C HIS A 312 -35.95 8.82 -8.47
N LEU A 313 -35.74 9.81 -7.60
CA LEU A 313 -36.28 11.15 -7.82
C LEU A 313 -35.75 11.77 -9.12
N ASN A 314 -34.44 11.71 -9.35
CA ASN A 314 -33.86 12.29 -10.56
C ASN A 314 -34.29 11.55 -11.83
N ARG A 315 -34.40 10.21 -11.79
CA ARG A 315 -34.95 9.45 -12.92
C ARG A 315 -36.42 9.79 -13.17
N SER A 316 -37.18 10.16 -12.14
CA SER A 316 -38.56 10.63 -12.31
C SER A 316 -38.64 11.88 -13.18
N TYR A 317 -37.76 12.86 -12.96
CA TYR A 317 -37.70 14.08 -13.79
C TYR A 317 -37.28 13.77 -15.23
N VAL A 318 -36.32 12.85 -15.41
CA VAL A 318 -35.92 12.38 -16.74
C VAL A 318 -37.10 11.70 -17.46
N ASN A 319 -37.88 10.87 -16.77
CA ASN A 319 -39.08 10.25 -17.36
C ASN A 319 -40.15 11.30 -17.74
N GLU A 320 -40.33 12.37 -16.95
CA GLU A 320 -41.24 13.47 -17.32
C GLU A 320 -40.78 14.14 -18.63
N ALA A 321 -39.48 14.41 -18.76
CA ALA A 321 -38.90 15.00 -19.97
C ALA A 321 -39.00 14.08 -21.20
N LEU A 322 -38.91 12.76 -21.01
CA LEU A 322 -39.09 11.76 -22.06
C LEU A 322 -40.56 11.52 -22.45
N GLY A 323 -41.53 12.13 -21.76
CA GLY A 323 -42.95 11.93 -22.02
C GLY A 323 -43.53 10.62 -21.47
N GLU A 324 -42.92 10.09 -20.39
CA GLU A 324 -43.30 8.84 -19.72
C GLU A 324 -43.90 9.11 -18.31
N PRO A 325 -45.08 9.77 -18.21
CA PRO A 325 -45.60 10.30 -16.94
C PRO A 325 -45.96 9.22 -15.91
N GLU A 326 -46.33 8.02 -16.36
CA GLU A 326 -46.61 6.90 -15.45
C GLU A 326 -45.33 6.36 -14.80
N ARG A 327 -44.23 6.26 -15.55
CA ARG A 327 -42.92 5.88 -15.00
C ARG A 327 -42.41 6.93 -14.04
N ALA A 328 -42.54 8.21 -14.40
CA ALA A 328 -42.19 9.32 -13.53
C ALA A 328 -42.92 9.27 -12.19
N ARG A 329 -44.25 9.07 -12.20
CA ARG A 329 -45.06 8.99 -10.98
C ARG A 329 -44.61 7.83 -10.08
N MET A 330 -44.32 6.68 -10.68
CA MET A 330 -43.86 5.50 -9.94
C MET A 330 -42.49 5.76 -9.28
N ASP A 331 -41.52 6.27 -10.02
CA ASP A 331 -40.19 6.60 -9.49
C ASP A 331 -40.27 7.65 -8.37
N ARG A 332 -41.09 8.70 -8.53
CA ARG A 332 -41.29 9.72 -7.49
C ARG A 332 -41.93 9.14 -6.23
N GLN A 333 -42.92 8.25 -6.38
CA GLN A 333 -43.55 7.58 -5.25
C GLN A 333 -42.54 6.70 -4.49
N ILE A 334 -41.67 5.99 -5.20
CA ILE A 334 -40.60 5.20 -4.58
C ILE A 334 -39.63 6.13 -3.84
N ALA A 335 -39.18 7.21 -4.47
CA ALA A 335 -38.27 8.18 -3.85
C ALA A 335 -38.83 8.74 -2.53
N LEU A 336 -40.10 9.19 -2.53
CA LEU A 336 -40.77 9.72 -1.34
C LEU A 336 -41.03 8.65 -0.27
N SER A 337 -41.18 7.39 -0.66
CA SER A 337 -41.31 6.28 0.30
C SER A 337 -39.99 5.95 1.00
N LEU A 338 -38.86 6.16 0.31
CA LEU A 338 -37.52 5.96 0.83
C LEU A 338 -37.06 7.15 1.69
N ASP A 339 -37.31 8.37 1.22
CA ASP A 339 -37.04 9.62 1.93
C ASP A 339 -38.19 10.63 1.69
N PRO A 340 -39.13 10.78 2.65
CA PRO A 340 -40.23 11.73 2.54
C PRO A 340 -39.81 13.20 2.45
N THR A 341 -38.57 13.53 2.76
CA THR A 341 -38.03 14.91 2.75
C THR A 341 -37.24 15.23 1.48
N ILE A 342 -37.06 14.26 0.57
CA ILE A 342 -36.13 14.37 -0.56
C ILE A 342 -36.43 15.56 -1.49
N GLU A 343 -37.69 15.95 -1.65
CA GLU A 343 -38.07 17.11 -2.48
C GLU A 343 -37.81 18.47 -1.81
N GLN A 344 -37.52 18.49 -0.52
CA GLN A 344 -37.19 19.69 0.24
C GLN A 344 -35.68 19.92 0.34
N GLN A 345 -34.88 18.96 -0.15
CA GLN A 345 -33.44 19.07 -0.21
C GLN A 345 -33.06 19.89 -1.46
N PRO A 346 -32.19 20.90 -1.31
CA PRO A 346 -31.84 21.84 -2.37
C PRO A 346 -31.05 21.21 -3.53
#